data_AF-A0A530M0Y5-F1
#
_entry.id   AF-A0A530M0Y5-F1
#
_cell.length_a   1.000
_cell.length_b   1.000
_cell.length_c   1.000
_cell.angle_alpha   90.00
_cell.angle_beta   90.00
_cell.angle_gamma   90.00
#
_symmetry.space_group_name_H-M   'P 1'
#
loop_
_entity.id
_entity.type
_entity.pdbx_description
1 polymer ?
#
loop_
_entity_poly.entity_id
_entity_poly.type
_entity_poly.pdbx_seq_one_letter_code
_entity_poly.pdbx_strand_id
1 'polypeptide(L)' 'MARTAHQLLSGVMNYSDASIGVSATAPFLSLEGVRKTYPGVVALDGFSMEVRLGEVIGLVGE' A
#
# COMPACT_ATOMS: atom_id res chain seq x y z
N MET A 1 -6.06 -2.28 -51.03
CA MET A 1 -7.31 -2.40 -50.26
C MET A 1 -7.08 -3.36 -49.09
N ALA A 2 -6.15 -3.02 -48.18
CA ALA A 2 -5.61 -3.92 -47.16
C ALA A 2 -5.42 -3.18 -45.82
N ARG A 3 -6.54 -2.88 -45.14
CA ARG A 3 -6.55 -2.26 -43.80
C ARG A 3 -7.53 -3.00 -42.89
N THR A 4 -7.29 -4.27 -42.62
CA THR A 4 -8.17 -5.04 -41.73
C THR A 4 -7.44 -6.20 -41.04
N ALA A 5 -6.35 -5.94 -40.32
CA ALA A 5 -5.73 -6.99 -39.49
C ALA A 5 -4.89 -6.49 -38.31
N HIS A 6 -4.87 -5.18 -37.99
CA HIS A 6 -4.02 -4.65 -36.91
C HIS A 6 -4.81 -4.10 -35.70
N GLN A 7 -6.14 -4.24 -35.67
CA GLN A 7 -6.99 -3.64 -34.63
C GLN A 7 -7.39 -4.61 -33.49
N LEU A 8 -6.70 -5.74 -33.32
CA LEU A 8 -7.06 -6.77 -32.31
C LEU A 8 -6.00 -6.97 -31.21
N LEU A 9 -5.33 -5.89 -30.77
CA LEU A 9 -4.47 -5.92 -29.58
C LEU A 9 -4.76 -4.77 -28.59
N SER A 10 -5.88 -4.04 -28.72
CA SER A 10 -6.25 -2.98 -27.77
C SER A 10 -7.23 -3.43 -26.67
N GLY A 11 -7.68 -4.69 -26.70
CA GLY A 11 -8.59 -5.25 -25.71
C GLY A 11 -7.84 -5.79 -24.50
N VAL A 12 -8.01 -5.14 -23.35
CA VAL A 12 -7.77 -5.66 -21.99
C VAL A 12 -6.32 -5.63 -21.50
N MET A 13 -5.69 -4.45 -21.53
CA MET A 13 -4.73 -4.11 -20.47
C MET A 13 -5.20 -2.83 -19.78
N ASN A 14 -6.36 -2.92 -19.15
CA ASN A 14 -6.77 -1.97 -18.10
C ASN A 14 -5.86 -2.18 -16.89
N TYR A 15 -4.61 -1.73 -16.99
CA TYR A 15 -3.97 -1.17 -15.82
C TYR A 15 -4.55 0.22 -15.72
N SER A 16 -5.75 0.31 -15.12
CA SER A 16 -6.11 1.55 -14.46
C SER A 16 -4.98 1.75 -13.47
N ASP A 17 -4.02 2.59 -13.84
CA ASP A 17 -3.07 3.17 -12.92
C ASP A 17 -3.98 3.70 -11.83
N ALA A 18 -4.05 2.97 -10.73
CA ALA A 18 -4.87 3.35 -9.61
C ALA A 18 -4.22 4.65 -9.19
N SER A 19 -4.76 5.76 -9.68
CA SER A 19 -4.38 7.08 -9.26
C SER A 19 -4.91 7.15 -7.83
N ILE A 20 -4.07 6.61 -6.94
CA ILE A 20 -4.22 6.74 -5.50
C ILE A 20 -4.02 8.23 -5.33
N GLY A 21 -5.13 8.97 -5.35
CA GLY A 21 -5.15 10.39 -5.10
C GLY A 21 -4.58 10.56 -3.70
N VAL A 22 -3.29 10.85 -3.64
CA VAL A 22 -2.57 11.19 -2.42
C VAL A 22 -3.16 12.51 -1.96
N SER A 23 -4.26 12.43 -1.22
CA SER A 23 -4.75 13.56 -0.45
C SER A 23 -3.70 13.83 0.60
N ALA A 24 -3.03 14.99 0.51
CA ALA A 24 -1.93 15.38 1.40
C ALA A 24 -2.32 15.37 2.90
N THR A 25 -3.62 15.31 3.19
CA THR A 25 -4.21 15.26 4.52
C THR A 25 -4.54 13.86 5.02
N ALA A 26 -4.68 12.85 4.16
CA ALA A 26 -4.97 11.49 4.59
C ALA A 26 -3.67 10.74 4.91
N PRO A 27 -3.63 9.91 5.96
CA PRO A 27 -2.46 9.09 6.24
C PRO A 27 -2.21 8.13 5.07
N PHE A 28 -0.93 7.93 4.75
CA PHE A 28 -0.52 6.95 3.74
C PHE A 28 -0.72 5.52 4.24
N LEU A 29 -0.44 5.29 5.52
CA LEU A 29 -0.69 4.03 6.21
C LEU A 29 -1.28 4.32 7.60
N SER A 30 -2.32 3.59 7.98
CA SER A 30 -2.84 3.58 9.36
C SER A 30 -2.75 2.16 9.92
N LEU A 31 -2.23 2.06 11.12
CA LEU A 31 -2.03 0.84 11.89
C LEU A 31 -2.91 0.92 13.13
N GLU A 32 -3.65 -0.13 13.42
CA GLU A 32 -4.54 -0.18 14.59
C GLU A 32 -4.37 -1.51 15.32
N GLY A 33 -4.14 -1.45 16.63
CA GLY A 33 -4.11 -2.63 17.49
C GLY A 33 -3.05 -3.67 17.12
N VAL A 34 -1.96 -3.25 16.47
CA VAL A 34 -0.93 -4.15 15.97
C VAL A 34 -0.28 -4.90 17.12
N ARG A 35 -0.24 -6.22 16.99
CA ARG A 35 0.43 -7.12 17.91
C ARG A 35 1.52 -7.89 17.17
N LYS A 36 2.71 -7.95 17.76
CA LYS A 36 3.84 -8.75 17.29
C LYS A 36 4.25 -9.73 18.37
N THR A 37 4.27 -11.01 18.01
CA THR A 37 4.73 -12.10 18.89
C THR A 37 5.89 -12.85 18.26
N TYR A 38 6.75 -13.35 19.14
CA TYR A 38 7.79 -14.34 18.89
C TYR A 38 7.54 -15.52 19.84
N PRO A 39 8.11 -16.71 19.60
CA PRO A 39 7.96 -17.82 20.53
C PRO A 39 8.37 -17.41 21.95
N GLY A 40 7.41 -17.45 22.89
CA GLY A 40 7.63 -17.09 24.30
C GLY A 40 7.59 -15.60 24.64
N VAL A 41 7.47 -14.68 23.67
CA VAL A 41 7.49 -13.22 23.92
C VAL A 41 6.44 -12.48 23.08
N VAL A 42 5.74 -11.54 23.71
CA VAL A 42 4.94 -10.52 23.01
C VAL A 42 5.81 -9.26 22.89
N ALA A 43 6.29 -8.99 21.69
CA ALA A 43 7.20 -7.87 21.42
C ALA A 43 6.47 -6.55 21.15
N LEU A 44 5.21 -6.61 20.74
CA LEU A 44 4.36 -5.43 20.56
C LEU A 44 2.92 -5.84 20.86
N ASP A 45 2.20 -5.02 21.62
CA ASP A 45 0.80 -5.28 21.96
C ASP A 45 -0.06 -4.02 21.86
N GLY A 46 -1.11 -4.06 21.04
CA GLY A 46 -2.08 -2.97 20.92
C GLY A 46 -1.51 -1.68 20.30
N PHE A 47 -0.50 -1.76 19.43
CA PHE A 47 0.14 -0.58 18.85
C PHE A 47 -0.70 0.03 17.71
N SER A 48 -1.00 1.32 17.80
CA SER A 48 -1.71 2.07 16.77
C SER A 48 -0.93 3.33 16.38
N MET A 49 -0.86 3.62 15.08
CA MET A 49 -0.11 4.76 14.55
C MET A 49 -0.50 5.06 13.10
N GLU A 50 -0.30 6.30 12.67
CA GLU A 50 -0.42 6.71 11.27
C GLU A 50 0.95 7.11 10.70
N VAL A 51 1.19 6.82 9.42
CA VAL A 51 2.37 7.22 8.64
C VAL A 51 1.91 8.12 7.51
N ARG A 52 2.48 9.32 7.38
CA ARG A 52 2.24 10.23 6.25
C ARG A 52 3.18 9.91 5.08
N LEU A 53 2.89 10.45 3.89
CA LEU A 53 3.81 10.28 2.76
C LEU A 53 5.18 10.89 3.03
N GLY A 54 6.22 10.14 2.68
CA GLY A 54 7.61 10.52 2.88
C GLY A 54 8.11 10.34 4.32
N GLU A 55 7.25 9.90 5.24
CA GLU A 55 7.62 9.65 6.63
C GLU A 55 8.23 8.25 6.78
N VAL A 56 9.34 8.17 7.52
CA VAL A 56 10.05 6.92 7.81
C VAL A 56 10.11 6.74 9.31
N ILE A 57 9.59 5.62 9.82
CA ILE A 57 9.48 5.35 11.25
C ILE A 57 10.22 4.05 11.57
N GLY A 58 11.14 4.14 12.54
CA GLY A 58 11.85 3.01 13.10
C GLY A 58 11.17 2.54 14.38
N LEU A 59 10.85 1.26 14.47
CA LEU A 59 10.40 0.61 15.69
C LEU A 59 11.57 -0.16 16.31
N VAL A 60 11.90 0.13 17.56
CA VAL A 60 12.99 -0.50 18.31
C VAL A 60 12.43 -0.97 19.65
N GLY A 61 12.77 -2.20 20.03
CA GLY A 61 12.44 -2.80 21.31
C GLY A 61 13.63 -3.60 21.83
N GLU A 62 13.58 -3.95 23.12
CA GLU A 62 14.51 -4.88 23.79
C GLU A 62 14.24 -6.34 23.36
#